data_AF-A0A8T5P103-F1
#
_entry.id   AF-A0A8T5P103-F1
#
_cell.length_a   1.000
_cell.length_b   1.000
_cell.length_c   1.000
_cell.angle_alpha   90.00
_cell.angle_beta   90.00
_cell.angle_gamma   90.00
#
_symmetry.space_group_name_H-M   'P 1'
#
loop_
_entity.id
_entity.type
_entity.pdbx_description
1 polymer ?
#
loop_
_entity_poly.entity_id
_entity_poly.type
_entity_poly.pdbx_seq_one_letter_code
_entity_poly.pdbx_strand_id
1 'polypeptide(L)'
;MYSELLVAAGAIFLIYSLYLSKEVARLIEWRYLKKPWRVLRILMLFALAGYLIRLRVIIISGMPDLLLDSILFFWAVFAMIAIRAIYYIVDWLKGSEREVYIGRHFIESGQNTIDKLRNEFELKNEELDKILVDLYALQNLLEKGGLKRSVTEKKRLNKILNELNLEVDAYKLTHINGRKTNV
;
A
#
# COMPACT_ATOMS: atom_id res chain seq x y z
N MET A 1 -49.21 20.85 -9.66
CA MET A 1 -48.55 19.64 -10.22
C MET A 1 -47.06 19.81 -10.54
N TYR A 2 -46.64 20.58 -11.55
CA TYR A 2 -45.20 20.63 -11.93
C TYR A 2 -44.29 21.18 -10.83
N SER A 3 -44.74 22.22 -10.11
CA SER A 3 -43.98 22.84 -9.02
C SER A 3 -43.84 21.90 -7.81
N GLU A 4 -44.89 21.17 -7.44
CA GLU A 4 -44.86 20.14 -6.37
C GLU A 4 -43.85 19.04 -6.69
N LEU A 5 -43.86 18.55 -7.94
CA LEU A 5 -42.92 17.52 -8.40
C LEU A 5 -41.46 18.02 -8.34
N LEU A 6 -41.22 19.29 -8.72
CA LEU A 6 -39.89 19.89 -8.64
C LEU A 6 -39.37 19.97 -7.20
N VAL A 7 -40.20 20.49 -6.29
CA VAL A 7 -39.82 20.65 -4.88
C VAL A 7 -39.65 19.27 -4.22
N ALA A 8 -40.51 18.30 -4.53
CA ALA A 8 -40.38 16.93 -4.06
C ALA A 8 -39.10 16.26 -4.55
N ALA A 9 -38.77 16.39 -5.85
CA ALA A 9 -37.53 15.87 -6.41
C ALA A 9 -36.30 16.53 -5.76
N GLY A 10 -36.32 17.86 -5.55
CA GLY A 10 -35.27 18.57 -4.84
C GLY A 10 -35.08 18.09 -3.39
N ALA A 11 -36.18 17.81 -2.68
CA ALA A 11 -36.12 17.22 -1.34
C ALA A 11 -35.49 15.82 -1.34
N ILE A 12 -35.81 14.97 -2.33
CA ILE A 12 -35.18 13.65 -2.50
C ILE A 12 -33.66 13.79 -2.73
N PHE A 13 -33.24 14.73 -3.58
CA PHE A 13 -31.81 15.01 -3.80
C PHE A 13 -31.11 15.48 -2.53
N LEU A 14 -31.75 16.33 -1.72
CA LEU A 14 -31.21 16.76 -0.43
C LEU A 14 -31.08 15.60 0.57
N ILE A 15 -32.08 14.72 0.64
CA ILE A 15 -32.03 13.52 1.50
C ILE A 15 -30.87 12.62 1.07
N TYR A 16 -30.73 12.38 -0.23
CA TYR A 16 -29.62 11.59 -0.77
C TYR A 16 -28.26 12.24 -0.48
N SER A 17 -28.18 13.56 -0.59
CA SER A 17 -26.96 14.32 -0.29
C SER A 17 -26.60 14.27 1.20
N LEU A 18 -27.59 14.31 2.08
CA LEU A 18 -27.41 14.12 3.53
C LEU A 18 -26.90 12.71 3.85
N TYR A 19 -27.44 11.69 3.18
CA TYR A 19 -26.95 10.32 3.29
C TYR A 19 -25.48 10.22 2.86
N LEU A 20 -25.13 10.74 1.69
CA LEU A 20 -23.75 10.75 1.20
C LEU A 20 -22.81 11.52 2.13
N SER A 21 -23.27 12.66 2.64
CA SER A 21 -22.51 13.48 3.59
C SER A 21 -22.20 12.72 4.88
N LYS A 22 -23.08 11.83 5.34
CA LYS A 22 -22.81 10.94 6.48
C LYS A 22 -21.68 9.96 6.17
N GLU A 23 -21.65 9.41 4.96
CA GLU A 23 -20.60 8.47 4.53
C GLU A 23 -19.25 9.18 4.40
N VAL A 24 -19.23 10.37 3.77
CA VAL A 24 -18.02 11.22 3.72
C VAL A 24 -17.52 11.54 5.14
N ALA A 25 -18.42 11.82 6.08
CA ALA A 25 -18.03 12.13 7.47
C ALA A 25 -17.34 10.96 8.18
N ARG A 26 -17.65 9.71 7.79
CA ARG A 26 -16.97 8.51 8.30
C ARG A 26 -15.59 8.35 7.66
N LEU A 27 -15.46 8.71 6.39
CA LEU A 27 -14.18 8.66 5.69
C LEU A 27 -13.22 9.75 6.18
N ILE A 28 -13.69 10.93 6.56
CA ILE A 28 -12.82 12.01 7.05
C ILE A 28 -12.27 11.69 8.44
N GLU A 29 -11.00 11.28 8.51
CA GLU A 29 -10.26 11.10 9.77
C GLU A 29 -9.69 12.41 10.31
N TRP A 30 -9.43 13.39 9.42
CA TRP A 30 -8.83 14.67 9.76
C TRP A 30 -9.70 15.51 10.69
N ARG A 31 -9.20 15.78 11.91
CA ARG A 31 -9.91 16.56 12.95
C ARG A 31 -10.36 17.94 12.48
N TYR A 32 -9.60 18.59 11.60
CA TYR A 32 -9.89 19.94 11.10
C TYR A 32 -11.12 19.99 10.18
N LEU A 33 -11.38 18.94 9.40
CA LEU A 33 -12.54 18.87 8.50
C LEU A 33 -13.83 18.43 9.20
N LYS A 34 -13.74 17.79 10.38
CA LYS A 34 -14.92 17.30 11.12
C LYS A 34 -15.86 18.41 11.58
N LYS A 35 -15.33 19.56 12.03
CA LYS A 35 -16.13 20.71 12.47
C LYS A 35 -16.95 21.34 11.31
N PRO A 36 -16.33 21.80 10.21
CA PRO A 36 -17.09 22.39 9.10
C PRO A 36 -18.07 21.38 8.47
N TRP A 37 -17.72 20.10 8.44
CA TRP A 37 -18.63 19.07 7.90
C TRP A 37 -19.87 18.81 8.76
N ARG A 38 -19.78 19.01 10.09
CA ARG A 38 -20.96 18.99 10.97
C ARG A 38 -21.86 20.19 10.71
N VAL A 39 -21.27 21.39 10.56
CA VAL A 39 -22.01 22.61 10.26
C VAL A 39 -22.73 22.49 8.91
N LEU A 40 -22.05 21.97 7.88
CA LEU A 40 -22.64 21.71 6.57
C LEU A 40 -23.87 20.80 6.67
N ARG A 41 -23.78 19.67 7.39
CA ARG A 41 -24.91 18.76 7.58
C ARG A 41 -26.09 19.42 8.29
N ILE A 42 -25.82 20.21 9.33
CA ILE A 42 -26.87 20.97 10.03
C ILE A 42 -27.54 21.96 9.07
N LEU A 43 -26.75 22.68 8.27
CA LEU A 43 -27.28 23.62 7.28
C LEU A 43 -28.16 22.92 6.23
N MET A 44 -27.76 21.73 5.78
CA MET A 44 -28.57 20.92 4.85
C MET A 44 -29.88 20.42 5.47
N LEU A 45 -29.89 20.10 6.77
CA LEU A 45 -31.12 19.76 7.48
C LEU A 45 -32.07 20.96 7.57
N PHE A 46 -31.55 22.16 7.84
CA PHE A 46 -32.35 23.39 7.79
C PHE A 46 -32.90 23.65 6.38
N ALA A 47 -32.09 23.45 5.34
CA ALA A 47 -32.56 23.56 3.96
C ALA A 47 -33.69 22.55 3.68
N LEU A 48 -33.54 21.29 4.09
CA LEU A 48 -34.57 20.26 3.93
C LEU A 48 -35.88 20.64 4.65
N ALA A 49 -35.80 21.20 5.85
CA ALA A 49 -36.97 21.71 6.55
C ALA A 49 -37.68 22.83 5.76
N GLY A 50 -36.91 23.75 5.16
CA GLY A 50 -37.44 24.77 4.26
C GLY A 50 -38.18 24.19 3.06
N TYR A 51 -37.65 23.12 2.46
CA TYR A 51 -38.31 22.40 1.37
C TYR A 51 -39.65 21.80 1.80
N LEU A 52 -39.70 21.15 2.97
CA LEU A 52 -40.94 20.56 3.50
C LEU A 52 -42.00 21.63 3.79
N ILE A 53 -41.59 22.78 4.31
CA ILE A 53 -42.49 23.93 4.53
C ILE A 53 -43.02 24.44 3.20
N ARG A 54 -42.15 24.63 2.20
CA ARG A 54 -42.56 25.08 0.85
C ARG A 54 -43.55 24.11 0.22
N LEU A 55 -43.31 22.80 0.34
CA LEU A 55 -44.20 21.75 -0.16
C LEU A 55 -45.58 21.83 0.51
N ARG A 56 -45.64 22.07 1.84
CA ARG A 56 -46.91 22.32 2.54
C ARG A 56 -47.63 23.57 2.05
N VAL A 57 -46.92 24.67 1.82
CA VAL A 57 -47.51 25.92 1.32
C VAL A 57 -48.15 25.70 -0.05
N ILE A 58 -47.48 24.98 -0.95
CA ILE A 58 -48.02 24.68 -2.28
C ILE A 58 -49.29 23.82 -2.17
N ILE A 59 -49.28 22.78 -1.32
CA ILE A 59 -50.44 21.89 -1.13
C ILE A 59 -51.65 22.62 -0.52
N ILE A 60 -51.44 23.46 0.50
CA ILE A 60 -52.53 24.09 1.26
C ILE A 60 -53.02 25.36 0.57
N SER A 61 -52.10 26.21 0.11
CA SER A 61 -52.42 27.54 -0.41
C SER A 61 -52.59 27.55 -1.92
N GLY A 62 -52.17 26.49 -2.63
CA GLY A 62 -52.30 26.39 -4.08
C GLY A 62 -51.53 27.49 -4.84
N MET A 63 -50.49 28.07 -4.24
CA MET A 63 -49.68 29.16 -4.81
C MET A 63 -48.34 28.63 -5.34
N PRO A 64 -48.30 28.04 -6.55
CA PRO A 64 -47.06 27.64 -7.18
C PRO A 64 -46.26 28.89 -7.58
N ASP A 65 -44.96 28.89 -7.26
CA ASP A 65 -44.01 29.88 -7.79
C ASP A 65 -42.92 29.10 -8.51
N LEU A 66 -43.15 28.91 -9.82
CA LEU A 66 -42.26 28.14 -10.68
C LEU A 66 -40.82 28.65 -10.66
N LEU A 67 -40.60 29.95 -10.49
CA LEU A 67 -39.25 30.53 -10.50
C LEU A 67 -38.52 30.18 -9.20
N LEU A 68 -39.17 30.40 -8.06
CA LEU A 68 -38.63 30.01 -6.76
C LEU A 68 -38.40 28.49 -6.69
N ASP A 69 -39.37 27.70 -7.13
CA ASP A 69 -39.32 26.24 -7.07
C ASP A 69 -38.23 25.67 -7.99
N SER A 70 -37.98 26.32 -9.14
CA SER A 70 -36.86 25.99 -10.02
C SER A 70 -35.51 26.32 -9.39
N ILE A 71 -35.36 27.51 -8.80
CA ILE A 71 -34.12 27.92 -8.10
C ILE A 71 -33.80 26.93 -6.97
N LEU A 72 -34.81 26.59 -6.17
CA LEU A 72 -34.68 25.58 -5.13
C LEU A 72 -34.17 24.29 -5.77
N PHE A 73 -34.88 23.72 -6.73
CA PHE A 73 -34.49 22.46 -7.37
C PHE A 73 -33.03 22.46 -7.88
N PHE A 74 -32.61 23.50 -8.60
CA PHE A 74 -31.23 23.61 -9.09
C PHE A 74 -30.22 23.66 -7.94
N TRP A 75 -30.55 24.32 -6.83
CA TRP A 75 -29.72 24.32 -5.62
C TRP A 75 -29.55 22.91 -5.03
N ALA A 76 -30.62 22.12 -4.97
CA ALA A 76 -30.55 20.74 -4.48
C ALA A 76 -29.71 19.83 -5.40
N VAL A 77 -29.85 19.99 -6.72
CA VAL A 77 -29.01 19.28 -7.70
C VAL A 77 -27.54 19.67 -7.55
N PHE A 78 -27.26 20.97 -7.41
CA PHE A 78 -25.90 21.46 -7.20
C PHE A 78 -25.28 20.88 -5.91
N ALA A 79 -26.03 20.90 -4.81
CA ALA A 79 -25.57 20.34 -3.54
C ALA A 79 -25.26 18.83 -3.64
N MET A 80 -26.09 18.08 -4.38
CA MET A 80 -25.86 16.66 -4.65
C MET A 80 -24.56 16.43 -5.42
N ILE A 81 -24.34 17.18 -6.51
CA ILE A 81 -23.13 17.07 -7.33
C ILE A 81 -21.89 17.44 -6.50
N ALA A 82 -21.95 18.53 -5.74
CA ALA A 82 -20.83 18.99 -4.93
C ALA A 82 -20.41 17.95 -3.88
N ILE A 83 -21.36 17.39 -3.13
CA ILE A 83 -21.05 16.37 -2.11
C ILE A 83 -20.55 15.08 -2.75
N ARG A 84 -21.11 14.70 -3.90
CA ARG A 84 -20.66 13.53 -4.65
C ARG A 84 -19.23 13.70 -5.16
N ALA A 85 -18.87 14.87 -5.67
CA ALA A 85 -17.50 15.18 -6.08
C ALA A 85 -16.53 15.09 -4.88
N ILE A 86 -16.91 15.65 -3.74
CA ILE A 86 -16.10 15.57 -2.51
C ILE A 86 -15.93 14.12 -2.05
N TYR A 87 -16.97 13.29 -2.12
CA TYR A 87 -16.89 11.87 -1.80
C TYR A 87 -15.82 11.16 -2.65
N TYR A 88 -15.81 11.36 -3.97
CA TYR A 88 -14.81 10.76 -4.85
C TYR A 88 -13.39 11.26 -4.55
N ILE A 89 -13.21 12.55 -4.24
CA ILE A 89 -11.90 13.10 -3.89
C ILE A 89 -11.37 12.47 -2.60
N VAL A 90 -12.22 12.36 -1.57
CA VAL A 90 -11.83 11.77 -0.28
C VAL A 90 -11.51 10.29 -0.41
N ASP A 91 -12.31 9.55 -1.19
CA ASP A 91 -12.10 8.13 -1.46
C ASP A 91 -10.79 7.89 -2.22
N TRP A 92 -10.52 8.69 -3.25
CA TRP A 92 -9.27 8.65 -4.01
C TRP A 92 -8.04 8.99 -3.15
N LEU A 93 -8.13 10.02 -2.30
CA LEU A 93 -7.05 10.37 -1.36
C LEU A 93 -6.73 9.21 -0.42
N LYS A 94 -7.75 8.53 0.13
CA LYS A 94 -7.54 7.34 0.98
C LYS A 94 -6.91 6.18 0.23
N GLY A 95 -7.30 5.97 -1.03
CA GLY A 95 -6.67 4.98 -1.89
C GLY A 95 -5.17 5.25 -2.06
N SER A 96 -4.80 6.51 -2.32
CA SER A 96 -3.41 6.91 -2.51
C SER A 96 -2.54 6.76 -1.26
N GLU A 97 -3.06 7.11 -0.07
CA GLU A 97 -2.34 6.93 1.20
C GLU A 97 -2.05 5.44 1.48
N ARG A 98 -3.01 4.57 1.15
CA ARG A 98 -2.86 3.12 1.34
C ARG A 98 -1.80 2.53 0.41
N GLU A 99 -1.77 2.96 -0.86
CA GLU A 99 -0.74 2.53 -1.81
C GLU A 99 0.65 2.99 -1.41
N VAL A 100 0.79 4.23 -0.92
CA VAL A 100 2.08 4.76 -0.43
C VAL A 100 2.57 4.02 0.82
N TYR A 101 1.66 3.68 1.74
CA TYR A 101 2.02 2.92 2.94
C TYR A 101 2.47 1.49 2.61
N ILE A 102 1.74 0.81 1.73
CA ILE A 102 2.12 -0.54 1.26
C ILE A 102 3.46 -0.48 0.52
N GLY A 103 3.66 0.51 -0.35
CA GLY A 103 4.91 0.71 -1.07
C GLY A 103 6.11 0.90 -0.14
N ARG A 104 5.99 1.73 0.91
CA ARG A 104 7.06 1.91 1.90
C ARG A 104 7.38 0.64 2.68
N HIS A 105 6.35 -0.09 3.15
CA HIS A 105 6.57 -1.32 3.90
C HIS A 105 7.25 -2.41 3.05
N PHE A 106 6.91 -2.51 1.76
CA PHE A 106 7.60 -3.41 0.84
C PHE A 106 9.05 -2.98 0.60
N ILE A 107 9.32 -1.68 0.48
CA ILE A 107 10.68 -1.15 0.31
C ILE A 107 11.54 -1.39 1.56
N GLU A 108 11.01 -1.13 2.77
CA GLU A 108 11.73 -1.38 4.04
C GLU A 108 12.02 -2.88 4.26
N SER A 109 11.05 -3.74 3.95
CA SER A 109 11.25 -5.20 4.00
C SER A 109 12.30 -5.67 2.97
N GLY A 110 12.28 -5.08 1.77
CA GLY A 110 13.29 -5.33 0.73
C GLY A 110 14.69 -4.89 1.16
N GLN A 111 14.83 -3.71 1.76
CA GLN A 111 16.10 -3.20 2.28
C GLN A 111 16.68 -4.10 3.38
N ASN A 112 15.87 -4.52 4.35
CA ASN A 112 16.31 -5.48 5.38
C ASN A 112 16.80 -6.81 4.81
N THR A 113 16.21 -7.26 3.71
CA THR A 113 16.63 -8.50 3.03
C THR A 113 17.95 -8.29 2.28
N ILE A 114 18.12 -7.13 1.64
CA ILE A 114 19.36 -6.75 0.95
C ILE A 114 20.51 -6.61 1.95
N ASP A 115 20.28 -5.99 3.11
CA ASP A 115 21.31 -5.81 4.14
C ASP A 115 21.77 -7.15 4.73
N LYS A 116 20.85 -8.11 4.91
CA LYS A 116 21.21 -9.48 5.33
C LYS A 116 22.06 -10.20 4.29
N LEU A 117 21.66 -10.15 3.02
CA LEU A 117 22.41 -10.76 1.93
C LEU A 117 23.80 -10.12 1.81
N ARG A 118 23.89 -8.80 1.97
CA ARG A 118 25.17 -8.08 1.96
C ARG A 118 26.11 -8.58 3.07
N ASN A 119 25.61 -8.72 4.30
CA ASN A 119 26.41 -9.24 5.41
C ASN A 119 26.85 -10.69 5.17
N GLU A 120 25.98 -11.54 4.62
CA GLU A 120 26.35 -12.92 4.26
C GLU A 120 27.43 -12.96 3.16
N PHE A 121 27.35 -12.06 2.18
CA PHE A 121 28.36 -11.93 1.13
C PHE A 121 29.70 -11.42 1.68
N GLU A 122 29.69 -10.42 2.56
CA GLU A 122 30.92 -9.91 3.19
C GLU A 122 31.63 -11.01 4.00
N LEU A 123 30.88 -11.80 4.79
CA LEU A 123 31.44 -12.94 5.53
C LEU A 123 32.03 -14.02 4.61
N LYS A 124 31.32 -14.39 3.53
CA LYS A 124 31.84 -15.34 2.55
C LYS A 124 33.10 -14.83 1.84
N ASN A 125 33.18 -13.52 1.61
CA ASN A 125 34.35 -12.94 0.97
C ASN A 125 35.57 -13.01 1.89
N GLU A 126 35.40 -12.75 3.19
CA GLU A 126 36.46 -12.94 4.18
C GLU A 126 36.94 -14.39 4.28
N GLU A 127 36.02 -15.36 4.19
CA GLU A 127 36.37 -16.79 4.16
C GLU A 127 37.18 -17.15 2.90
N LEU A 128 36.77 -16.64 1.72
CA LEU A 128 37.48 -16.86 0.47
C LEU A 128 38.88 -16.24 0.49
N ASP A 129 39.03 -15.04 1.06
CA ASP A 129 40.32 -14.38 1.21
C ASP A 129 41.26 -15.21 2.10
N LYS A 130 40.77 -15.79 3.20
CA LYS A 130 41.56 -16.71 4.04
C LYS A 130 42.00 -17.95 3.27
N ILE A 131 41.09 -18.57 2.50
CA ILE A 131 41.42 -19.75 1.69
C ILE A 131 42.47 -19.41 0.62
N LEU A 132 42.38 -18.23 -0.01
CA LEU A 132 43.38 -17.76 -0.96
C LEU A 132 44.75 -17.60 -0.30
N VAL A 133 44.81 -16.99 0.88
CA VAL A 133 46.06 -16.85 1.65
C VAL A 133 46.66 -18.22 1.98
N ASP A 134 45.85 -19.18 2.43
CA ASP A 134 46.30 -20.54 2.74
C ASP A 134 46.79 -21.28 1.48
N LEU A 135 46.11 -21.10 0.33
CA LEU A 135 46.55 -21.64 -0.95
C LEU A 135 47.89 -21.05 -1.40
N TYR A 136 48.07 -19.73 -1.30
CA TYR A 136 49.35 -19.08 -1.62
C TYR A 136 50.46 -19.51 -0.66
N ALA A 137 50.17 -19.75 0.62
CA ALA A 137 51.13 -20.28 1.57
C ALA A 137 51.54 -21.72 1.21
N LEU A 138 50.57 -22.58 0.87
CA LEU A 138 50.81 -23.93 0.37
C LEU A 138 51.63 -23.95 -0.92
N GLN A 139 51.32 -23.08 -1.88
CA GLN A 139 52.06 -22.93 -3.12
C GLN A 139 53.51 -22.50 -2.84
N ASN A 140 53.72 -21.50 -1.98
CA ASN A 140 55.06 -21.05 -1.59
C ASN A 140 55.86 -22.15 -0.88
N LEU A 141 55.23 -22.99 -0.06
CA LEU A 141 55.88 -24.15 0.57
C LEU A 141 56.25 -25.22 -0.46
N LEU A 142 55.40 -25.46 -1.45
CA LEU A 142 55.70 -26.36 -2.58
C LEU A 142 56.85 -25.84 -3.45
N GLU A 143 56.93 -24.52 -3.68
CA GLU A 143 57.97 -23.89 -4.48
C GLU A 143 59.32 -23.79 -3.73
N LYS A 144 59.31 -23.50 -2.42
CA LYS A 144 60.52 -23.42 -1.58
C LYS A 144 61.03 -24.80 -1.13
N GLY A 145 60.19 -25.83 -1.14
CA GLY A 145 60.49 -27.20 -0.73
C GLY A 145 60.77 -28.12 -1.91
N GLY A 146 61.99 -28.08 -2.43
CA GLY A 146 62.43 -28.95 -3.53
C GLY A 146 62.15 -30.44 -3.29
N LEU A 147 61.23 -31.01 -4.07
CA LEU A 147 61.18 -32.35 -4.70
C LEU A 147 61.61 -33.64 -3.95
N LYS A 148 62.06 -33.61 -2.68
CA LYS A 148 62.55 -34.80 -1.94
C LYS A 148 61.63 -35.33 -0.83
N ARG A 149 60.51 -34.66 -0.52
CA ARG A 149 59.45 -35.17 0.40
C ARG A 149 58.16 -35.61 -0.33
N SER A 150 58.23 -35.81 -1.65
CA SER A 150 57.07 -35.83 -2.55
C SER A 150 56.10 -37.02 -2.42
N VAL A 151 56.40 -38.08 -1.64
CA VAL A 151 55.49 -39.24 -1.54
C VAL A 151 54.55 -39.12 -0.34
N THR A 152 55.06 -38.65 0.80
CA THR A 152 54.29 -38.55 2.04
C THR A 152 53.40 -37.31 2.05
N GLU A 153 53.89 -36.19 1.52
CA GLU A 153 53.11 -34.96 1.37
C GLU A 153 52.06 -35.07 0.26
N LYS A 154 52.36 -35.76 -0.85
CA LYS A 154 51.35 -36.02 -1.90
C LYS A 154 50.22 -36.91 -1.43
N LYS A 155 50.48 -37.87 -0.52
CA LYS A 155 49.42 -38.65 0.16
C LYS A 155 48.56 -37.77 1.07
N ARG A 156 49.15 -36.83 1.80
CA ARG A 156 48.41 -35.89 2.66
C ARG A 156 47.57 -34.92 1.81
N LEU A 157 48.14 -34.37 0.75
CA LEU A 157 47.44 -33.50 -0.20
C LEU A 157 46.28 -34.24 -0.90
N ASN A 158 46.48 -35.48 -1.35
CA ASN A 158 45.38 -36.28 -1.91
C ASN A 158 44.29 -36.59 -0.88
N LYS A 159 44.65 -36.74 0.40
CA LYS A 159 43.67 -36.95 1.47
C LYS A 159 42.82 -35.69 1.68
N ILE A 160 43.47 -34.53 1.76
CA ILE A 160 42.79 -33.22 1.90
C ILE A 160 41.94 -32.92 0.66
N LEU A 161 42.43 -33.22 -0.54
CA LEU A 161 41.68 -33.05 -1.79
C LEU A 161 40.43 -33.95 -1.84
N ASN A 162 40.52 -35.18 -1.33
CA ASN A 162 39.37 -36.08 -1.23
C ASN A 162 38.36 -35.62 -0.17
N GLU A 163 38.84 -35.11 0.97
CA GLU A 163 37.97 -34.53 2.01
C GLU A 163 37.23 -33.30 1.46
N LEU A 164 37.91 -32.40 0.74
CA LEU A 164 37.30 -31.26 0.06
C LEU A 164 36.33 -31.67 -1.05
N ASN A 165 36.64 -32.70 -1.86
CA ASN A 165 35.71 -33.18 -2.88
C ASN A 165 34.44 -33.77 -2.27
N LEU A 166 34.55 -34.50 -1.16
CA LEU A 166 33.39 -35.02 -0.42
C LEU A 166 32.54 -33.89 0.16
N GLU A 167 33.18 -32.84 0.66
CA GLU A 167 32.50 -31.69 1.23
C GLU A 167 31.81 -30.84 0.14
N VAL A 168 32.44 -30.68 -1.02
CA VAL A 168 31.85 -30.03 -2.21
C VAL A 168 30.68 -30.85 -2.77
N ASP A 169 30.78 -32.17 -2.80
CA ASP A 169 29.69 -33.04 -3.26
C ASP A 169 28.52 -33.07 -2.25
N ALA A 170 28.81 -33.03 -0.95
CA ALA A 170 27.79 -32.86 0.09
C ALA A 170 27.08 -31.50 -0.02
N TYR A 171 27.83 -30.43 -0.35
CA TYR A 171 27.27 -29.10 -0.60
C TYR A 171 26.39 -29.08 -1.87
N LYS A 172 26.81 -29.75 -2.95
CA LYS A 172 26.00 -29.89 -4.18
C LYS A 172 24.72 -30.67 -3.93
N LEU A 173 24.75 -31.78 -3.19
CA LEU A 173 23.57 -32.61 -2.90
C LEU A 173 22.54 -31.87 -2.03
N THR A 174 23.00 -31.10 -1.04
CA THR A 174 22.12 -30.31 -0.17
C THR A 174 21.49 -29.10 -0.88
N HIS A 175 22.21 -28.44 -1.81
CA HIS A 175 21.67 -27.32 -2.58
C HIS A 175 20.87 -27.72 -3.84
N ILE A 176 21.08 -28.91 -4.41
CA ILE A 176 20.26 -29.42 -5.54
C ILE A 176 18.93 -30.01 -5.03
N ASN A 177 18.92 -30.71 -3.87
CA ASN A 177 17.67 -31.23 -3.30
C ASN A 177 16.84 -30.16 -2.58
N GLY A 178 17.44 -29.11 -2.04
CA GLY A 178 16.71 -27.95 -1.50
C GLY A 178 15.92 -27.14 -2.54
N ARG A 179 16.21 -27.31 -3.85
CA ARG A 179 15.43 -26.70 -4.95
C ARG A 179 14.28 -27.57 -5.46
N LYS A 180 14.24 -28.87 -5.14
CA LYS A 180 13.20 -29.80 -5.64
C LYS A 180 12.04 -30.02 -4.68
N THR A 181 12.15 -29.59 -3.43
CA THR A 181 11.08 -29.75 -2.41
C THR A 181 10.16 -28.55 -2.26
N ASN A 182 10.34 -27.49 -3.06
CA ASN A 182 9.43 -26.34 -3.16
C ASN A 182 8.79 -26.22 -4.56
N VAL A 183 8.28 -27.34 -5.08
CA VAL A 183 7.27 -27.38 -6.17
C VAL A 183 6.14 -28.29 -5.75
#